data_AF-A0A143HPT5-F1
#
_entry.id   AF-A0A143HPT5-F1
#
_cell.length_a   1.000
_cell.length_b   1.000
_cell.length_c   1.000
_cell.angle_alpha   90.00
_cell.angle_beta   90.00
_cell.angle_gamma   90.00
#
_symmetry.space_group_name_H-M   'P 1'
#
loop_
_entity.id
_entity.type
_entity.pdbx_description
1 polymer ?
#
loop_
_entity_poly.entity_id
_entity_poly.type
_entity_poly.pdbx_seq_one_letter_code
_entity_poly.pdbx_strand_id
1 'polypeptide(L)'
;MAAKKKAATFEDALEELEKLVERLETGDLPLEEALADFERGVKLTRECQQKLATAEQKVKVLMEDSGGIRELPFDTEDDSSSTESP
;
A
#
# COMPACT_ATOMS: atom_id res chain seq x y z
N MET A 1 -19.37 2.57 -28.28
CA MET A 1 -18.62 3.33 -27.27
C MET A 1 -17.56 2.41 -26.68
N ALA A 2 -16.28 2.63 -26.96
CA ALA A 2 -15.20 1.79 -26.43
C ALA A 2 -14.99 2.12 -24.95
N ALA A 3 -15.28 1.15 -24.06
CA ALA A 3 -14.95 1.28 -22.64
C ALA A 3 -13.43 1.28 -22.50
N LYS A 4 -12.86 2.49 -22.41
CA LYS A 4 -11.46 2.66 -22.03
C LYS A 4 -11.32 2.09 -20.63
N LYS A 5 -10.70 0.91 -20.49
CA LYS A 5 -10.33 0.33 -19.19
C LYS A 5 -9.69 1.47 -18.38
N LYS A 6 -10.40 2.01 -17.40
CA LYS A 6 -9.79 2.91 -16.43
C LYS A 6 -8.65 2.12 -15.83
N ALA A 7 -7.44 2.66 -15.87
CA ALA A 7 -6.37 2.13 -15.05
C ALA A 7 -6.92 2.13 -13.61
N ALA A 8 -6.93 0.97 -12.96
CA ALA A 8 -7.40 0.86 -11.59
C ALA A 8 -6.64 1.90 -10.74
N THR A 9 -7.36 2.68 -9.93
CA THR A 9 -6.76 3.63 -8.98
C THR A 9 -6.09 2.88 -7.83
N PHE A 10 -5.40 3.58 -6.92
CA PHE A 10 -4.82 2.91 -5.74
C PHE A 10 -5.94 2.31 -4.89
N GLU A 11 -6.99 3.09 -4.69
CA GLU A 11 -8.21 2.78 -3.94
C GLU A 11 -8.93 1.56 -4.53
N ASP A 12 -9.10 1.51 -5.86
CA ASP A 12 -9.71 0.34 -6.53
C ASP A 12 -8.89 -0.94 -6.28
N ALA A 13 -7.55 -0.86 -6.33
CA ALA A 13 -6.68 -2.01 -6.15
C ALA A 13 -6.64 -2.47 -4.69
N LEU A 14 -6.75 -1.54 -3.75
CA LEU A 14 -6.82 -1.83 -2.32
C LEU A 14 -8.15 -2.50 -1.97
N GLU A 15 -9.28 -1.98 -2.47
CA GLU A 15 -10.60 -2.57 -2.25
C GLU A 15 -10.69 -3.99 -2.83
N GLU A 16 -10.10 -4.24 -4.00
CA GLU A 16 -10.03 -5.59 -4.58
C GLU A 16 -9.18 -6.54 -3.71
N LEU A 17 -8.07 -6.04 -3.17
CA LEU A 17 -7.20 -6.83 -2.28
C LEU A 17 -7.92 -7.19 -0.98
N GLU A 18 -8.61 -6.25 -0.34
CA GLU A 18 -9.40 -6.49 0.87
C GLU A 18 -10.43 -7.59 0.66
N LYS A 19 -11.18 -7.53 -0.44
CA LYS A 19 -12.17 -8.56 -0.79
C LYS A 19 -11.53 -9.94 -1.01
N LEU A 20 -10.34 -10.00 -1.59
CA LEU A 20 -9.63 -11.28 -1.77
C LEU A 20 -9.17 -11.85 -0.44
N VAL A 21 -8.67 -11.00 0.47
CA VAL A 21 -8.29 -11.42 1.83
C VAL A 21 -9.50 -11.95 2.58
N GLU A 22 -10.62 -11.22 2.59
CA GLU A 22 -11.86 -11.68 3.23
C GLU A 22 -12.32 -13.04 2.69
N ARG A 23 -12.28 -13.23 1.37
CA ARG A 23 -12.62 -14.51 0.73
C ARG A 23 -11.69 -15.64 1.15
N LEU A 24 -10.38 -15.40 1.19
CA LEU A 24 -9.40 -16.39 1.63
C LEU A 24 -9.57 -16.76 3.11
N GLU A 25 -9.91 -15.78 3.95
CA GLU A 25 -10.15 -15.98 5.39
C GLU A 25 -11.42 -16.78 5.69
N THR A 26 -12.44 -16.72 4.83
CA THR A 26 -13.63 -17.56 4.98
C THR A 26 -13.34 -19.07 4.89
N GLY A 27 -12.26 -19.48 4.21
CA GLY A 27 -11.80 -20.87 4.18
C GLY A 27 -12.67 -21.89 3.43
N ASP A 28 -13.75 -21.45 2.77
CA ASP A 28 -14.69 -22.31 2.02
C ASP A 28 -14.30 -22.48 0.54
N LEU A 29 -13.14 -21.96 0.13
CA LEU A 29 -12.68 -21.97 -1.27
C LEU A 29 -12.02 -23.30 -1.64
N PRO A 30 -12.29 -23.86 -2.83
CA PRO A 30 -11.47 -24.90 -3.42
C PRO A 30 -10.01 -24.46 -3.53
N LEU A 31 -9.07 -25.41 -3.40
CA LEU A 31 -7.63 -25.11 -3.43
C LEU A 31 -7.19 -24.32 -4.68
N GLU A 32 -7.71 -24.67 -5.85
CA GLU A 32 -7.38 -23.97 -7.11
C GLU A 32 -7.86 -22.52 -7.09
N GLU A 33 -9.03 -22.24 -6.52
CA GLU A 33 -9.55 -20.88 -6.39
C GLU A 33 -8.77 -20.08 -5.35
N ALA A 34 -8.42 -20.70 -4.22
CA ALA A 34 -7.59 -20.07 -3.20
C ALA A 34 -6.19 -19.69 -3.74
N LEU A 35 -5.59 -20.55 -4.58
CA LEU A 35 -4.33 -20.25 -5.25
C LEU A 35 -4.47 -19.10 -6.24
N ALA A 36 -5.55 -19.07 -7.03
CA ALA A 36 -5.82 -17.98 -7.96
C ALA A 36 -6.04 -16.64 -7.25
N ASP A 37 -6.83 -16.63 -6.17
CA ASP A 37 -7.08 -15.45 -5.34
C ASP A 37 -5.77 -14.96 -4.67
N PHE A 38 -4.92 -15.88 -4.21
CA PHE A 38 -3.61 -15.55 -3.66
C PHE A 38 -2.68 -14.91 -4.70
N GLU A 39 -2.56 -15.50 -5.89
CA GLU A 39 -1.76 -14.92 -6.98
C GLU A 39 -2.25 -13.52 -7.36
N ARG A 40 -3.57 -13.34 -7.43
CA ARG A 40 -4.18 -12.04 -7.69
C ARG A 40 -3.86 -11.04 -6.58
N GLY A 41 -3.96 -11.45 -5.32
CA GLY A 41 -3.60 -10.64 -4.15
C GLY A 41 -2.15 -10.17 -4.20
N VAL A 42 -1.21 -11.08 -4.49
CA VAL A 42 0.22 -10.73 -4.64
C VAL A 42 0.44 -9.68 -5.72
N LYS A 43 -0.27 -9.80 -6.85
CA LYS A 43 -0.20 -8.83 -7.94
C LYS A 43 -0.74 -7.46 -7.52
N LEU A 44 -1.90 -7.42 -6.85
CA LEU A 44 -2.50 -6.18 -6.36
C LEU A 44 -1.60 -5.47 -5.35
N THR A 45 -1.01 -6.20 -4.41
CA THR A 45 -0.04 -5.66 -3.43
C THR A 45 1.13 -4.97 -4.13
N ARG A 46 1.69 -5.58 -5.18
CA ARG A 46 2.78 -4.96 -5.97
C ARG A 46 2.31 -3.71 -6.71
N GLU A 47 1.10 -3.74 -7.28
CA GLU A 47 0.52 -2.56 -7.95
C GLU A 47 0.31 -1.39 -6.96
N CYS A 48 -0.18 -1.67 -5.75
CA CYS A 48 -0.33 -0.69 -4.69
C CYS A 48 1.02 -0.08 -4.27
N GLN A 49 2.03 -0.92 -4.03
CA GLN A 49 3.38 -0.46 -3.69
C GLN A 49 3.99 0.43 -4.77
N GLN A 50 3.83 0.08 -6.05
CA GLN A 50 4.33 0.89 -7.16
C GLN A 50 3.65 2.26 -7.24
N LYS A 51 2.34 2.31 -7.01
CA LYS A 51 1.58 3.57 -6.98
C LYS A 51 2.03 4.47 -5.84
N LEU A 52 2.22 3.90 -4.65
CA LEU A 52 2.74 4.63 -3.48
C LEU A 52 4.15 5.16 -3.74
N ALA A 53 5.06 4.34 -4.25
CA ALA A 53 6.42 4.76 -4.59
C ALA A 53 6.43 5.90 -5.62
N THR A 54 5.55 5.83 -6.62
CA THR A 54 5.39 6.91 -7.62
C THR A 54 4.86 8.19 -7.00
N ALA A 55 3.91 8.09 -6.06
CA ALA A 55 3.37 9.24 -5.35
C ALA A 55 4.42 9.89 -4.45
N GLU A 56 5.17 9.09 -3.68
CA GLU A 56 6.27 9.54 -2.82
C GLU A 56 7.34 10.27 -3.63
N GLN A 57 7.77 9.70 -4.75
CA GLN A 57 8.75 10.34 -5.63
C GLN A 57 8.26 11.71 -6.14
N LYS A 58 6.97 11.81 -6.51
CA LYS A 58 6.39 13.09 -6.96
C LYS A 58 6.39 14.13 -5.85
N VAL A 59 6.03 13.73 -4.62
CA VAL A 59 6.07 14.62 -3.46
C VAL A 59 7.49 15.11 -3.22
N LYS A 60 8.48 14.21 -3.24
CA LYS A 60 9.89 14.55 -3.06
C LYS A 60 10.37 15.58 -4.08
N VAL A 61 10.10 15.36 -5.37
CA VAL A 61 10.47 16.32 -6.44
C VAL A 61 9.82 17.68 -6.21
N LEU A 62 8.54 17.72 -5.82
CA LEU A 62 7.85 18.99 -5.53
C LEU A 62 8.44 19.72 -4.30
N MET A 63 8.88 18.98 -3.28
CA MET A 63 9.55 19.55 -2.10
C MET A 63 10.93 20.11 -2.42
N GLU A 64 11.68 19.43 -3.29
CA GLU A 64 12.99 19.88 -3.78
C GLU A 64 12.86 21.15 -4.65
N ASP A 65 11.86 21.21 -5.53
CA ASP A 65 11.59 22.36 -6.42
C ASP A 65 11.07 23.61 -5.67
N SER A 66 10.36 23.40 -4.55
CA SER A 66 9.78 24.48 -3.73
C SER A 66 10.75 25.15 -2.74
N GLY A 67 12.06 24.90 -2.86
CA GLY A 67 13.07 25.59 -2.04
C GLY A 67 13.26 25.02 -0.62
N GLY A 68 12.85 23.77 -0.38
CA GLY A 68 13.22 23.01 0.82
C GLY A 68 12.16 23.03 1.92
N ILE A 69 11.13 22.19 1.77
CA ILE A 69 10.43 21.67 2.94
C ILE A 69 11.33 20.59 3.55
N ARG A 70 11.88 20.85 4.74
CA ARG A 70 12.70 19.87 5.47
C ARG A 70 11.82 18.70 5.88
N GLU A 71 12.08 17.53 5.31
CA GLU A 71 11.58 16.25 5.84
C GLU A 71 12.15 16.08 7.25
N LEU A 72 11.34 16.35 8.26
CA LEU A 72 11.65 15.93 9.62
C LEU A 72 11.32 14.43 9.70
N PRO A 73 12.21 13.60 10.29
CA PRO A 73 11.86 12.23 10.58
C PRO A 73 10.58 12.24 11.41
N PHE A 74 9.61 11.40 11.02
CA PHE A 74 8.40 11.20 11.81
C PHE A 74 8.84 10.47 13.08
N ASP A 75 9.04 11.23 14.16
CA ASP A 75 9.37 10.70 15.47
C ASP A 75 8.12 9.92 15.94
N THR A 76 8.13 8.61 15.73
CA THR A 76 7.29 7.74 16.56
C THR A 76 7.97 7.75 17.92
N GLU A 77 7.57 8.70 18.76
CA GLU A 77 7.93 8.78 20.18
C GLU A 77 7.57 7.42 20.82
N ASP A 78 8.55 6.51 20.85
CA ASP A 78 8.55 5.38 21.77
C ASP A 78 8.79 5.99 23.16
N ASP A 79 7.69 6.25 23.85
CA ASP A 79 7.63 6.51 25.28
C ASP A 79 8.24 5.32 26.03
N SER A 80 9.56 5.31 26.18
CA SER A 80 10.26 4.46 27.14
C SER A 80 11.44 5.19 27.76
N SER A 81 11.14 6.37 28.33
CA SER A 81 12.04 7.00 29.31
C SER A 81 12.05 6.18 30.62
N SER A 82 12.74 5.05 30.62
CA SER A 82 13.23 4.43 31.86
C SER A 82 14.73 4.69 31.95
N THR A 83 15.05 5.94 32.29
CA THR A 83 16.36 6.34 32.82
C THR A 83 16.56 5.56 34.13
N GLU A 84 17.36 4.50 34.11
CA GLU A 84 17.89 3.90 35.33
C GLU A 84 19.42 3.98 35.27
N SER A 85 19.98 4.90 36.06
CA SER A 85 21.36 4.87 36.54
C SER A 85 21.31 5.37 37.99
N PRO A 86 21.94 4.63 38.89
CA PRO A 86 23.21 5.13 39.44
C PRO A 86 24.41 4.24 39.10
#